data_AF-A0A543ENU8-F1
#
_entry.id   AF-A0A543ENU8-F1
#
_cell.length_a   1.000
_cell.length_b   1.000
_cell.length_c   1.000
_cell.angle_alpha   90.00
_cell.angle_beta   90.00
_cell.angle_gamma   90.00
#
_symmetry.space_group_name_H-M   'P 1'
#
loop_
_entity.id
_entity.type
_entity.pdbx_description
1 polymer ?
#
loop_
_entity_poly.entity_id
_entity_poly.type
_entity_poly.pdbx_seq_one_letter_code
_entity_poly.pdbx_strand_id
1 'polypeptide(L)'
;MQDFIFYLNLGWEHIISLDALDHQLFVLALIAVYSYSDWKKILILVTAFTIGHSITLALSILDVFRVPSDWVEFLIPLTIVLTCLDNIIMKNQKQTLMRANYYLALIFGLVHGMGFANTARVMIAKSQNIALPLLGFNIGLELGQIVIVAAILIILFISLNLFKVNKKDWILFVSSGVFALSLKMTLERIPF
;
A
#
# COMPACT_ATOMS: atom_id res chain seq x y z
N MET A 1 -11.45 -23.69 9.86
CA MET A 1 -11.95 -22.32 10.15
C MET A 1 -10.98 -21.55 11.04
N GLN A 2 -10.39 -22.16 12.07
CA GLN A 2 -9.34 -21.54 12.90
C GLN A 2 -8.14 -21.04 12.10
N ASP A 3 -7.64 -21.84 11.14
CA ASP A 3 -6.52 -21.42 10.28
C ASP A 3 -6.87 -20.20 9.42
N PHE A 4 -8.07 -20.17 8.83
CA PHE A 4 -8.50 -19.03 8.01
C PHE A 4 -8.56 -17.73 8.82
N ILE A 5 -9.14 -17.76 10.02
CA ILE A 5 -9.22 -16.59 10.90
C ILE A 5 -7.82 -16.15 11.34
N PHE A 6 -6.92 -17.10 11.61
CA PHE A 6 -5.52 -16.79 11.92
C PHE A 6 -4.85 -16.01 10.78
N TYR A 7 -4.94 -16.49 9.54
CA TYR A 7 -4.34 -15.79 8.40
C TYR A 7 -5.04 -14.48 8.07
N LEU A 8 -6.35 -14.38 8.28
CA LEU A 8 -7.09 -13.13 8.16
C LEU A 8 -6.58 -12.08 9.14
N ASN A 9 -6.42 -12.45 10.42
CA ASN A 9 -5.86 -11.54 11.42
C ASN A 9 -4.42 -11.14 11.08
N LEU A 10 -3.63 -12.08 10.58
CA LEU A 10 -2.26 -11.78 10.15
C LEU A 10 -2.23 -10.74 9.00
N GLY A 11 -3.11 -10.88 8.01
CA GLY A 11 -3.23 -9.90 6.91
C GLY A 11 -3.72 -8.53 7.40
N TRP A 12 -4.65 -8.52 8.36
CA TRP A 12 -5.12 -7.30 9.02
C TRP A 12 -3.99 -6.59 9.77
N GLU A 13 -3.25 -7.32 10.62
CA GLU A 13 -2.12 -6.79 11.37
C GLU A 13 -1.00 -6.30 10.46
N HIS A 14 -0.78 -6.96 9.32
CA HIS A 14 0.18 -6.54 8.31
C HIS A 14 -0.12 -5.17 7.69
N ILE A 15 -1.32 -4.63 7.85
CA ILE A 15 -1.69 -3.29 7.39
C ILE A 15 -1.86 -2.29 8.54
N ILE A 16 -2.44 -2.73 9.66
CA ILE A 16 -2.78 -1.85 10.79
C ILE A 16 -1.60 -1.63 11.74
N SER A 17 -0.64 -2.55 11.82
CA SER A 17 0.51 -2.43 12.72
C SER A 17 1.41 -1.24 12.38
N LEU A 18 2.21 -0.81 13.37
CA LEU A 18 3.22 0.24 13.16
C LEU A 18 4.37 -0.22 12.24
N ASP A 19 4.62 -1.53 12.15
CA ASP A 19 5.60 -2.07 11.22
C ASP A 19 5.15 -1.93 9.75
N ALA A 20 3.85 -1.71 9.54
CA ALA A 20 3.24 -1.54 8.23
C ALA A 20 3.24 -0.08 7.72
N LEU A 21 4.02 0.83 8.31
CA LEU A 21 4.03 2.25 7.96
C LEU A 21 4.18 2.50 6.45
N ASP A 22 4.95 1.67 5.74
CA ASP A 22 5.11 1.73 4.29
C ASP A 22 3.77 1.65 3.54
N HIS A 23 2.88 0.72 3.93
CA HIS A 23 1.53 0.62 3.34
C HIS A 23 0.68 1.85 3.64
N GLN A 24 0.70 2.30 4.89
CA GLN A 24 -0.14 3.39 5.34
C GLN A 24 0.25 4.70 4.65
N LEU A 25 1.57 4.96 4.55
CA LEU A 25 2.13 6.11 3.84
C LEU A 25 1.82 6.06 2.35
N PHE A 26 1.94 4.89 1.72
CA PHE A 26 1.60 4.72 0.30
C PHE A 26 0.12 4.99 0.01
N VAL A 27 -0.78 4.38 0.80
CA VAL A 27 -2.23 4.58 0.68
C VAL A 27 -2.60 6.04 0.92
N LEU A 28 -1.96 6.69 1.91
CA LEU A 28 -2.13 8.12 2.16
C LEU A 28 -1.70 8.98 0.97
N ALA A 29 -0.54 8.70 0.37
CA ALA A 29 -0.06 9.41 -0.81
C ALA A 29 -1.03 9.26 -2.00
N LEU A 30 -1.50 8.05 -2.29
CA LEU A 30 -2.43 7.82 -3.40
C LEU A 30 -3.77 8.52 -3.17
N ILE A 31 -4.36 8.39 -1.97
CA ILE A 31 -5.69 8.94 -1.67
C ILE A 31 -5.68 10.47 -1.57
N ALA A 32 -4.53 11.10 -1.29
CA ALA A 32 -4.43 12.56 -1.16
C ALA A 32 -5.04 13.32 -2.36
N VAL A 33 -4.98 12.76 -3.57
CA VAL A 33 -5.48 13.36 -4.82
C VAL A 33 -6.99 13.15 -5.03
N TYR A 34 -7.59 12.13 -4.40
CA TYR A 34 -9.00 11.77 -4.58
C TYR A 34 -9.93 12.62 -3.71
N SER A 35 -11.21 12.67 -4.09
CA SER A 35 -12.28 13.26 -3.27
C SER A 35 -13.13 12.16 -2.63
N TYR A 36 -13.90 12.50 -1.59
CA TYR A 36 -14.83 11.55 -0.95
C TYR A 36 -15.88 10.99 -1.93
N SER A 37 -16.21 11.74 -3.00
CA SER A 37 -17.09 11.28 -4.08
C SER A 37 -16.46 10.20 -4.98
N ASP A 38 -15.14 10.04 -4.95
CA ASP A 38 -14.39 9.10 -5.80
C ASP A 38 -14.25 7.69 -5.15
N TRP A 39 -15.07 7.35 -4.15
CA TRP A 39 -14.96 6.10 -3.36
C TRP A 39 -14.82 4.83 -4.23
N LYS A 40 -15.56 4.71 -5.33
CA LYS A 40 -15.47 3.57 -6.25
C LYS A 40 -14.07 3.42 -6.85
N LYS A 41 -13.46 4.55 -7.21
CA LYS A 41 -12.10 4.60 -7.79
C LYS A 41 -11.06 4.21 -6.75
N ILE A 42 -11.27 4.64 -5.50
CA ILE A 42 -10.39 4.28 -4.39
C ILE A 42 -10.47 2.78 -4.11
N LEU A 43 -11.67 2.18 -4.12
CA LEU A 43 -11.80 0.72 -3.97
C LEU A 43 -11.05 -0.03 -5.08
N ILE A 44 -11.22 0.37 -6.34
CA ILE A 44 -10.47 -0.24 -7.46
C ILE A 44 -8.95 -0.15 -7.23
N LEU A 45 -8.47 0.97 -6.71
CA LEU A 45 -7.06 1.20 -6.43
C LEU A 45 -6.55 0.31 -5.29
N VAL A 46 -7.31 0.17 -4.20
CA VAL A 46 -6.99 -0.73 -3.09
C VAL A 46 -6.97 -2.18 -3.58
N THR A 47 -7.98 -2.59 -4.34
CA THR A 47 -8.02 -3.94 -4.92
C THR A 47 -6.87 -4.18 -5.91
N ALA A 48 -6.47 -3.19 -6.71
CA ALA A 48 -5.31 -3.31 -7.61
C ALA A 48 -4.00 -3.54 -6.85
N PHE A 49 -3.82 -2.85 -5.71
CA PHE A 49 -2.72 -3.14 -4.79
C PHE A 49 -2.77 -4.58 -4.28
N THR A 50 -3.92 -5.02 -3.75
CA THR A 50 -4.10 -6.38 -3.21
C THR A 50 -3.82 -7.43 -4.26
N ILE A 51 -4.24 -7.21 -5.51
CA ILE A 51 -3.96 -8.12 -6.63
C ILE A 51 -2.45 -8.20 -6.89
N GLY A 52 -1.75 -7.07 -7.03
CA GLY A 52 -0.30 -7.06 -7.24
C GLY A 52 0.45 -7.76 -6.10
N HIS A 53 0.06 -7.46 -4.87
CA HIS A 53 0.61 -8.09 -3.67
C HIS A 53 0.38 -9.60 -3.67
N SER A 54 -0.85 -10.04 -3.95
CA SER A 54 -1.23 -11.46 -3.99
C SER A 54 -0.41 -12.24 -5.02
N ILE A 55 -0.22 -11.66 -6.22
CA ILE A 55 0.52 -12.30 -7.31
C ILE A 55 1.97 -12.55 -6.90
N THR A 56 2.67 -11.53 -6.41
CA THR A 56 4.09 -11.64 -6.07
C THR A 56 4.33 -12.45 -4.81
N LEU A 57 3.43 -12.37 -3.84
CA LEU A 57 3.44 -13.23 -2.67
C LEU A 57 3.32 -14.70 -3.09
N ALA A 58 2.33 -15.04 -3.92
CA ALA A 58 2.13 -16.40 -4.41
C ALA A 58 3.33 -16.92 -5.22
N LEU A 59 3.87 -16.11 -6.14
CA LEU A 59 5.07 -16.47 -6.92
C LEU A 59 6.30 -16.68 -6.04
N SER A 60 6.45 -15.87 -5.00
CA SER A 60 7.57 -15.98 -4.07
C SER A 60 7.45 -17.19 -3.16
N ILE A 61 6.24 -17.58 -2.78
CA ILE A 61 5.96 -18.81 -2.02
C ILE A 61 6.29 -20.04 -2.87
N LEU A 62 5.87 -20.03 -4.14
CA LEU A 62 6.13 -21.10 -5.10
C LEU A 62 7.58 -21.14 -5.59
N ASP A 63 8.43 -20.25 -5.08
CA ASP A 63 9.85 -20.16 -5.40
C ASP A 63 10.15 -19.99 -6.90
N VAL A 64 9.24 -19.32 -7.62
CA VAL A 64 9.36 -19.10 -9.08
C VAL A 64 10.52 -18.14 -9.41
N PHE A 65 10.73 -17.12 -8.57
CA PHE A 65 11.85 -16.20 -8.68
C PHE A 65 12.27 -15.69 -7.30
N ARG A 66 13.52 -15.22 -7.18
CA ARG A 66 14.09 -14.71 -5.93
C ARG A 66 14.72 -13.35 -6.16
N VAL A 67 14.24 -12.34 -5.41
CA VAL A 67 14.85 -11.02 -5.34
C VAL A 67 15.49 -10.86 -3.95
N PRO A 68 16.71 -10.32 -3.83
CA PRO A 68 17.32 -10.07 -2.52
C PRO A 68 16.45 -9.13 -1.68
N SER A 69 16.32 -9.41 -0.37
CA SER A 69 15.46 -8.61 0.54
C SER A 69 15.86 -7.14 0.54
N ASP A 70 17.17 -6.86 0.56
CA ASP A 70 17.73 -5.50 0.58
C ASP A 70 17.20 -4.64 -0.59
N TRP A 71 17.10 -5.22 -1.79
CA TRP A 71 16.54 -4.54 -2.95
C TRP A 71 15.04 -4.30 -2.82
N VAL A 72 14.30 -5.28 -2.28
CA VAL A 72 12.85 -5.13 -2.09
C VAL A 72 12.56 -4.06 -1.03
N GLU A 73 13.27 -4.12 0.10
CA GLU A 73 13.15 -3.17 1.22
C GLU A 73 13.50 -1.74 0.83
N PHE A 74 14.42 -1.57 -0.13
CA PHE A 74 14.73 -0.30 -0.77
C PHE A 74 13.64 0.19 -1.74
N LEU A 75 13.14 -0.71 -2.59
CA LEU A 75 12.17 -0.36 -3.64
C LEU A 75 10.80 0.02 -3.07
N ILE A 76 10.42 -0.55 -1.92
CA ILE A 76 9.16 -0.22 -1.22
C ILE A 76 9.06 1.30 -0.93
N PRO A 77 9.93 1.91 -0.11
CA PRO A 77 9.84 3.34 0.18
C PRO A 77 10.17 4.20 -1.05
N LEU A 78 11.03 3.73 -1.96
CA LEU A 78 11.34 4.44 -3.21
C LEU A 78 10.08 4.66 -4.07
N THR A 79 9.23 3.65 -4.22
CA THR A 79 7.98 3.78 -4.97
C THR A 79 6.98 4.74 -4.31
N ILE A 80 7.02 4.89 -2.98
CA ILE A 80 6.27 5.93 -2.24
C ILE A 80 6.83 7.32 -2.57
N VAL A 81 8.16 7.49 -2.57
CA VAL A 81 8.85 8.74 -2.96
C VAL A 81 8.39 9.17 -4.35
N LEU A 82 8.43 8.26 -5.33
CA LEU A 82 7.99 8.54 -6.70
C LEU A 82 6.52 8.95 -6.77
N THR A 83 5.65 8.28 -6.04
CA THR A 83 4.21 8.61 -5.97
C THR A 83 4.00 10.02 -5.40
N CYS A 84 4.76 10.40 -4.38
CA CYS A 84 4.68 11.75 -3.81
C CYS A 84 5.20 12.83 -4.76
N LEU A 85 6.27 12.55 -5.50
CA LEU A 85 6.78 13.45 -6.52
C LEU A 85 5.76 13.68 -7.64
N ASP A 86 5.12 12.62 -8.13
CA ASP A 86 4.04 12.72 -9.11
C ASP A 86 2.92 13.61 -8.60
N ASN A 87 2.46 13.41 -7.36
CA ASN A 87 1.43 14.25 -6.75
C ASN A 87 1.83 15.74 -6.68
N ILE A 88 3.07 16.04 -6.30
CA ILE A 88 3.57 17.41 -6.12
C ILE A 88 3.71 18.11 -7.48
N ILE A 89 4.33 17.45 -8.46
CA ILE A 89 4.60 17.98 -9.79
C ILE A 89 3.30 18.14 -10.59
N MET A 90 2.45 17.11 -10.55
CA MET A 90 1.24 17.03 -11.37
C MET A 90 -0.03 17.49 -10.65
N LYS A 91 0.08 18.25 -9.54
CA LYS A 91 -1.06 18.70 -8.71
C LYS A 91 -2.19 19.41 -9.47
N ASN A 92 -1.92 19.96 -10.66
CA ASN A 92 -2.91 20.61 -11.52
C ASN A 92 -3.54 19.67 -12.57
N GLN A 93 -3.07 18.43 -12.72
CA GLN A 93 -3.50 17.44 -13.73
C GLN A 93 -4.21 16.24 -13.09
N LYS A 94 -5.35 16.49 -12.43
CA LYS A 94 -6.09 15.47 -11.64
C LYS A 94 -6.34 14.17 -12.41
N GLN A 95 -6.78 14.24 -13.67
CA GLN A 95 -7.14 13.04 -14.45
C GLN A 95 -5.92 12.16 -14.79
N THR A 96 -4.78 12.79 -15.10
CA THR A 96 -3.54 12.06 -15.41
C THR A 96 -3.02 11.34 -14.17
N LEU A 97 -2.99 12.03 -13.02
CA LEU A 97 -2.64 11.44 -11.73
C LEU A 97 -3.51 10.24 -11.38
N MET A 98 -4.84 10.37 -11.51
CA MET A 98 -5.76 9.29 -11.18
C MET A 98 -5.57 8.04 -12.05
N ARG A 99 -5.11 8.18 -13.30
CA ARG A 99 -4.77 7.04 -14.16
C ARG A 99 -3.44 6.41 -13.75
N ALA A 100 -2.41 7.24 -13.52
CA ALA A 100 -1.10 6.77 -13.06
C ALA A 100 -1.21 6.02 -11.73
N ASN A 101 -2.05 6.49 -10.82
CA ASN A 101 -2.26 5.91 -9.49
C ASN A 101 -2.70 4.43 -9.52
N TYR A 102 -3.43 3.98 -10.53
CA TYR A 102 -3.78 2.54 -10.65
C TYR A 102 -2.55 1.69 -10.99
N TYR A 103 -1.69 2.18 -11.89
CA TYR A 103 -0.44 1.49 -12.23
C TYR A 103 0.54 1.54 -11.05
N LEU A 104 0.66 2.69 -10.37
CA LEU A 104 1.49 2.82 -9.17
C LEU A 104 1.01 1.89 -8.06
N ALA A 105 -0.31 1.78 -7.81
CA ALA A 105 -0.87 0.86 -6.83
C ALA A 105 -0.54 -0.60 -7.14
N LEU A 106 -0.66 -1.00 -8.41
CA LEU A 106 -0.31 -2.35 -8.85
C LEU A 106 1.19 -2.61 -8.68
N ILE A 107 2.06 -1.69 -9.13
CA ILE A 107 3.52 -1.82 -9.01
C ILE A 107 3.94 -1.89 -7.55
N PHE A 108 3.42 -1.00 -6.70
CA PHE A 108 3.69 -1.03 -5.27
C PHE A 108 3.23 -2.36 -4.67
N GLY A 109 2.04 -2.86 -5.04
CA GLY A 109 1.57 -4.19 -4.64
C GLY A 109 2.56 -5.29 -5.02
N LEU A 110 3.01 -5.31 -6.27
CA LEU A 110 3.99 -6.29 -6.76
C LEU A 110 5.32 -6.20 -5.98
N VAL A 111 5.85 -4.99 -5.76
CA VAL A 111 7.10 -4.81 -5.02
C VAL A 111 6.93 -5.24 -3.57
N HIS A 112 5.85 -4.80 -2.93
CA HIS A 112 5.62 -5.04 -1.51
C HIS A 112 5.33 -6.50 -1.19
N GLY A 113 4.61 -7.22 -2.07
CA GLY A 113 4.34 -8.65 -1.88
C GLY A 113 5.60 -9.52 -1.85
N MET A 114 6.70 -9.06 -2.46
CA MET A 114 8.00 -9.70 -2.32
C MET A 114 8.63 -9.51 -0.93
N GLY A 115 8.34 -8.41 -0.24
CA GLY A 115 8.92 -8.09 1.07
C GLY A 115 8.44 -9.05 2.17
N PHE A 116 7.21 -9.56 2.02
CA PHE A 116 6.63 -10.53 2.95
C PHE A 116 6.94 -12.00 2.59
N ALA A 117 7.65 -12.25 1.48
CA ALA A 117 7.86 -13.57 0.92
C ALA A 117 8.59 -14.55 1.86
N ASN A 118 9.63 -14.08 2.56
CA ASN A 118 10.42 -14.91 3.47
C ASN A 118 9.54 -15.46 4.61
N THR A 119 8.77 -14.58 5.24
CA THR A 119 7.85 -14.92 6.32
C THR A 119 6.75 -15.86 5.85
N ALA A 120 6.15 -15.58 4.69
CA ALA A 120 5.09 -16.39 4.13
C ALA A 120 5.55 -17.82 3.78
N ARG A 121 6.76 -18.00 3.25
CA ARG A 121 7.33 -19.33 2.98
C ARG A 121 7.43 -20.18 4.26
N VAL A 122 7.92 -19.59 5.36
CA VAL A 122 8.02 -20.29 6.65
C VAL A 122 6.64 -20.69 7.18
N MET A 123 5.64 -19.83 7.00
CA MET A 123 4.26 -20.12 7.41
C MET A 123 3.65 -21.26 6.58
N ILE A 124 3.94 -21.30 5.29
CA ILE A 124 3.36 -22.27 4.36
C ILE A 124 4.06 -23.62 4.43
N ALA A 125 5.35 -23.67 4.74
CA ALA A 125 6.05 -24.93 5.04
C ALA A 125 5.39 -25.72 6.18
N LYS A 126 4.60 -25.06 7.04
CA LYS A 126 3.81 -25.69 8.12
C LYS A 126 2.38 -26.08 7.69
N SER A 127 1.92 -25.64 6.51
CA SER A 127 0.57 -25.86 6.00
C SER A 127 0.55 -26.86 4.84
N GLN A 128 -0.46 -27.73 4.75
CA GLN A 128 -0.59 -28.67 3.62
C GLN A 128 -1.23 -28.03 2.37
N ASN A 129 -1.79 -26.81 2.49
CA ASN A 129 -2.49 -26.13 1.40
C ASN A 129 -2.18 -24.62 1.44
N ILE A 130 -1.74 -24.07 0.31
CA ILE A 130 -1.31 -22.67 0.14
C ILE A 130 -2.49 -21.73 -0.08
N ALA A 131 -3.57 -22.21 -0.69
CA ALA A 131 -4.68 -21.37 -1.14
C ALA A 131 -5.47 -20.75 0.02
N LEU A 132 -5.74 -21.53 1.08
CA LEU A 132 -6.50 -21.04 2.23
C LEU A 132 -5.75 -19.98 3.05
N PRO A 133 -4.45 -20.16 3.37
CA PRO A 133 -3.63 -19.11 3.97
C PRO A 133 -3.57 -17.83 3.15
N LEU A 134 -3.32 -17.95 1.84
CA LEU A 134 -3.24 -16.81 0.94
C LEU A 134 -4.57 -16.06 0.84
N LEU A 135 -5.69 -16.79 0.73
CA LEU A 135 -7.02 -16.18 0.68
C LEU A 135 -7.32 -15.42 1.98
N GLY A 136 -7.10 -16.06 3.14
CA GLY A 136 -7.33 -15.42 4.44
C GLY A 136 -6.49 -14.17 4.60
N PHE A 137 -5.20 -14.26 4.32
CA PHE A 137 -4.27 -13.13 4.41
C PHE A 137 -4.68 -11.96 3.51
N ASN A 138 -4.99 -12.20 2.24
CA ASN A 138 -5.37 -11.12 1.32
C ASN A 138 -6.72 -10.48 1.66
N ILE A 139 -7.69 -11.25 2.18
CA ILE A 139 -8.94 -10.69 2.70
C ILE A 139 -8.67 -9.80 3.91
N GLY A 140 -7.83 -10.26 4.86
CA GLY A 140 -7.42 -9.47 6.01
C GLY A 140 -6.73 -8.16 5.60
N LEU A 141 -5.85 -8.25 4.60
CA LEU A 141 -5.14 -7.12 4.02
C LEU A 141 -6.11 -6.09 3.43
N GLU A 142 -7.05 -6.52 2.57
CA GLU A 142 -8.01 -5.62 1.93
C GLU A 142 -8.94 -4.96 2.96
N LEU A 143 -9.38 -5.70 3.98
CA LEU A 143 -10.15 -5.15 5.10
C LEU A 143 -9.38 -4.08 5.88
N GLY A 144 -8.12 -4.34 6.21
CA GLY A 144 -7.25 -3.38 6.90
C GLY A 144 -7.08 -2.11 6.06
N GLN A 145 -6.86 -2.24 4.75
CA GLN A 145 -6.73 -1.10 3.85
C GLN A 145 -8.01 -0.28 3.77
N ILE A 146 -9.18 -0.92 3.67
CA ILE A 146 -10.48 -0.23 3.64
C ILE A 146 -10.66 0.62 4.91
N VAL A 147 -10.26 0.12 6.08
CA VAL A 147 -10.34 0.89 7.33
C VAL A 147 -9.43 2.12 7.31
N ILE A 148 -8.19 1.97 6.84
CA ILE A 148 -7.25 3.10 6.71
C ILE A 148 -7.77 4.13 5.70
N VAL A 149 -8.26 3.66 4.55
CA VAL A 149 -8.90 4.51 3.53
C VAL A 149 -10.05 5.31 4.13
N ALA A 150 -10.94 4.65 4.87
CA ALA A 150 -12.08 5.31 5.49
C ALA A 150 -11.62 6.40 6.48
N ALA A 151 -10.62 6.10 7.32
CA ALA A 151 -10.05 7.08 8.24
C ALA A 151 -9.46 8.30 7.50
N ILE A 152 -8.69 8.08 6.44
CA ILE A 152 -8.10 9.15 5.62
C ILE A 152 -9.20 10.00 4.97
N LEU A 153 -10.25 9.38 4.45
CA LEU A 153 -11.37 10.09 3.83
C LEU A 153 -12.15 10.95 4.83
N ILE A 154 -12.29 10.49 6.07
CA ILE A 154 -12.90 11.29 7.16
C ILE A 154 -12.03 12.51 7.46
N ILE A 155 -10.72 12.34 7.62
CA ILE A 155 -9.78 13.45 7.86
C ILE A 155 -9.81 14.44 6.70
N LEU A 156 -9.82 13.94 5.47
CA LEU A 156 -9.96 14.77 4.28
C LEU A 156 -11.28 15.55 4.29
N PHE A 157 -12.41 14.90 4.60
CA PHE A 157 -13.72 15.55 4.67
C PHE A 157 -13.72 16.68 5.70
N ILE A 158 -13.18 16.44 6.90
CA ILE A 158 -13.05 17.45 7.96
C ILE A 158 -12.16 18.61 7.48
N SER A 159 -11.01 18.31 6.89
CA SER A 159 -10.04 19.32 6.45
C SER A 159 -10.60 20.24 5.35
N LEU A 160 -11.32 19.67 4.38
CA LEU A 160 -11.89 20.44 3.27
C LEU A 160 -13.17 21.19 3.65
N ASN A 161 -14.05 20.59 4.47
CA ASN A 161 -15.38 21.17 4.72
C ASN A 161 -15.44 22.00 6.00
N LEU A 162 -14.76 21.58 7.08
CA LEU A 162 -14.76 22.30 8.35
C LEU A 162 -13.65 23.35 8.39
N PHE A 163 -12.42 22.97 8.05
CA PHE A 163 -11.27 23.88 8.05
C PHE A 163 -11.11 24.66 6.73
N LYS A 164 -11.93 24.36 5.71
CA LYS A 164 -11.92 25.02 4.39
C LYS A 164 -10.54 25.04 3.72
N VAL A 165 -9.72 24.02 3.98
CA VAL A 165 -8.39 23.88 3.38
C VAL A 165 -8.56 23.68 1.87
N ASN A 166 -7.76 24.37 1.06
CA ASN A 166 -7.77 24.16 -0.38
C ASN A 166 -7.25 22.76 -0.70
N LYS A 167 -7.93 22.05 -1.63
CA LYS A 167 -7.53 20.70 -2.05
C LYS A 167 -6.08 20.65 -2.55
N LYS A 168 -5.59 21.72 -3.19
CA LYS A 168 -4.19 21.80 -3.67
C LYS A 168 -3.20 21.85 -2.52
N ASP A 169 -3.50 22.64 -1.49
CA ASP A 169 -2.66 22.77 -0.31
C ASP A 169 -2.67 21.48 0.50
N TRP A 170 -3.83 20.81 0.58
CA TRP A 170 -3.94 19.47 1.14
C TRP A 170 -3.02 18.47 0.41
N ILE A 171 -3.11 18.38 -0.92
CA ILE A 171 -2.28 17.45 -1.70
C ILE A 171 -0.80 17.74 -1.47
N LEU A 172 -0.41 19.03 -1.50
CA LEU A 172 0.98 19.44 -1.30
C LEU A 172 1.46 19.11 0.12
N PHE A 173 0.69 19.46 1.14
CA PHE A 173 1.05 19.23 2.54
C PHE A 173 1.21 17.74 2.84
N VAL A 174 0.21 16.92 2.50
CA VAL A 174 0.25 15.48 2.76
C VAL A 174 1.36 14.82 1.95
N SER A 175 1.47 15.12 0.65
CA SER A 175 2.50 14.49 -0.20
C SER A 175 3.91 14.91 0.21
N SER A 176 4.12 16.14 0.69
CA SER A 176 5.44 16.59 1.18
C SER A 176 5.82 15.91 2.50
N GLY A 177 4.86 15.75 3.42
CA GLY A 177 5.08 15.03 4.68
C GLY A 177 5.42 13.56 4.45
N VAL A 178 4.64 12.89 3.59
CA VAL A 178 4.90 11.49 3.21
C VAL A 178 6.23 11.37 2.47
N PHE A 179 6.54 12.28 1.53
CA PHE A 179 7.82 12.31 0.82
C PHE A 179 9.01 12.39 1.75
N ALA A 180 8.97 13.25 2.77
CA ALA A 180 10.08 13.39 3.71
C ALA A 180 10.34 12.09 4.49
N LEU A 181 9.27 11.43 4.97
CA LEU A 181 9.37 10.17 5.69
C LEU A 181 9.85 9.03 4.78
N SER A 182 9.26 8.89 3.59
CA SER A 182 9.64 7.83 2.66
C SER A 182 11.03 8.04 2.07
N LEU A 183 11.48 9.28 1.89
CA LEU A 183 12.84 9.57 1.47
C LEU A 183 13.83 9.15 2.56
N LYS A 184 13.56 9.47 3.84
CA LYS A 184 14.38 9.00 4.96
C LYS A 184 14.47 7.46 4.97
N MET A 185 13.33 6.77 4.85
CA MET A 185 13.29 5.29 4.81
C MET A 185 14.04 4.73 3.60
N THR A 186 13.96 5.40 2.45
CA THR A 186 14.68 5.02 1.23
C THR A 186 16.19 5.12 1.44
N LEU A 187 16.67 6.20 2.07
CA LEU A 187 18.09 6.42 2.35
C LEU A 187 18.64 5.45 3.40
N GLU A 188 17.83 5.05 4.38
CA GLU A 188 18.21 4.08 5.43
C GLU A 188 18.32 2.65 4.92
N ARG A 189 17.63 2.32 3.81
CA ARG A 189 17.51 0.97 3.26
C ARG A 189 18.26 0.80 1.93
N ILE A 190 19.19 1.69 1.57
CA ILE A 190 19.90 1.56 0.30
C ILE A 190 20.78 0.30 0.32
N PRO A 191 20.74 -0.54 -0.72
CA PRO A 191 21.52 -1.78 -0.76
C PRO A 191 22.98 -1.48 -1.12
N PHE A 192 23.79 -1.11 -0.13
CA PHE A 192 25.24 -0.99 -0.25
C PHE A 192 25.99 -1.27 1.06
#